data_AF-A0A378I004-F1
#
_entry.id   AF-A0A378I004-F1
#
_cell.length_a   1.000
_cell.length_b   1.000
_cell.length_c   1.000
_cell.angle_alpha   90.00
_cell.angle_beta   90.00
_cell.angle_gamma   90.00
#
_symmetry.space_group_name_H-M   'P 1'
#
loop_
_entity.id
_entity.type
_entity.pdbx_description
1 polymer ?
#
loop_
_entity_poly.entity_id
_entity_poly.type
_entity_poly.pdbx_seq_one_letter_code
_entity_poly.pdbx_strand_id
1 'polypeptide(L)'
;MRKIAMFLCCGLSAMSVQANPSLCGYKDYFRLSDATHPGIYIVDANTSPEIFMQVISPRSFELRDTPACRSGYAHVTVAYDNYNWCILDIKDGPYMNHPKVKATCSGIRYIGTKYDGAGSYSYTIQFD
;
A
#
# COMPACT_ATOMS: atom_id res chain seq x y z
N MET A 1 25.16 -21.27 58.99
CA MET A 1 24.34 -22.32 58.31
C MET A 1 22.87 -21.99 58.47
N ARG A 2 22.07 -22.25 57.41
CA ARG A 2 20.60 -22.15 57.29
C ARG A 2 20.04 -20.72 57.13
N LYS A 3 19.12 -20.40 56.22
CA LYS A 3 18.42 -21.14 55.15
C LYS A 3 17.90 -20.10 54.16
N ILE A 4 17.91 -20.47 52.90
CA ILE A 4 17.29 -19.83 51.74
C ILE A 4 15.84 -19.44 52.03
N ALA A 5 15.43 -18.22 51.66
CA ALA A 5 14.03 -17.85 51.46
C ALA A 5 13.91 -17.05 50.15
N MET A 6 13.73 -17.83 49.10
CA MET A 6 13.25 -17.45 47.77
C MET A 6 11.74 -17.16 47.88
N PHE A 7 11.28 -15.96 47.53
CA PHE A 7 9.91 -15.70 47.08
C PHE A 7 9.98 -14.46 46.17
N LEU A 8 10.06 -14.63 44.84
CA LEU A 8 8.92 -14.70 43.91
C LEU A 8 7.95 -13.53 44.05
N CYS A 9 8.35 -12.37 43.53
CA CYS A 9 7.43 -11.38 42.96
C CYS A 9 7.92 -11.00 41.57
N CYS A 10 7.92 -11.96 40.64
CA CYS A 10 7.76 -11.62 39.23
C CYS A 10 6.31 -11.16 39.02
N GLY A 11 6.03 -9.94 39.47
CA GLY A 11 4.87 -9.20 39.01
C GLY A 11 5.12 -8.82 37.56
N LEU A 12 4.91 -9.79 36.66
CA LEU A 12 4.75 -9.51 35.24
C LEU A 12 3.48 -8.68 35.12
N SER A 13 3.64 -7.37 35.18
CA SER A 13 2.71 -6.44 34.57
C SER A 13 2.56 -6.85 33.12
N ALA A 14 1.52 -7.63 32.83
CA ALA A 14 0.93 -7.71 31.51
C ALA A 14 0.33 -6.35 31.21
N MET A 15 1.21 -5.36 30.99
CA MET A 15 0.83 -4.21 30.21
C MET A 15 0.48 -4.80 28.86
N SER A 16 -0.80 -4.73 28.51
CA SER A 16 -1.25 -4.77 27.13
C SER A 16 -0.44 -3.68 26.42
N VAL A 17 0.73 -4.05 25.90
CA VAL A 17 1.44 -3.28 24.89
C VAL A 17 0.52 -3.37 23.69
N GLN A 18 -0.49 -2.52 23.68
CA GLN A 18 -1.27 -2.20 22.51
C GLN A 18 -0.22 -1.65 21.55
N ALA A 19 0.14 -2.47 20.56
CA ALA A 19 1.14 -2.12 19.55
C ALA A 19 0.83 -0.71 19.07
N ASN A 20 1.75 0.22 19.32
CA ASN A 20 1.61 1.60 18.92
C ASN A 20 1.37 1.62 17.40
N PRO A 21 0.23 2.14 16.90
CA PRO A 21 -0.10 2.11 15.47
C PRO A 21 0.82 2.99 14.61
N SER A 22 1.89 3.55 15.16
CA SER A 22 2.80 4.47 14.47
C SER A 22 3.71 3.82 13.42
N LEU A 23 3.66 2.50 13.20
CA LEU A 23 4.55 1.78 12.26
C LEU A 23 3.80 0.98 11.18
N CYS A 24 2.47 0.90 11.27
CA CYS A 24 1.62 0.15 10.33
C CYS A 24 0.24 0.81 10.28
N GLY A 25 -0.43 0.79 9.13
CA GLY A 25 -1.73 1.45 8.98
C GLY A 25 -1.66 2.70 8.10
N TYR A 26 -0.62 2.79 7.26
CA TYR A 26 -0.52 3.88 6.30
C TYR A 26 -1.63 3.74 5.26
N LYS A 27 -1.94 4.89 4.68
CA LYS A 27 -3.06 5.09 3.79
C LYS A 27 -2.57 5.83 2.58
N ASP A 28 -2.36 5.11 1.49
CA ASP A 28 -1.72 5.62 0.29
C ASP A 28 -2.77 5.81 -0.81
N TYR A 29 -2.92 7.04 -1.27
CA TYR A 29 -3.87 7.42 -2.30
C TYR A 29 -3.15 7.51 -3.65
N PHE A 30 -3.74 6.88 -4.66
CA PHE A 30 -3.20 6.84 -6.01
C PHE A 30 -4.16 7.47 -6.98
N ARG A 31 -3.62 8.25 -7.91
CA ARG A 31 -4.33 8.80 -9.06
C ARG A 31 -3.62 8.41 -10.36
N LEU A 32 -4.38 8.06 -11.38
CA LEU A 32 -3.88 7.81 -12.73
C LEU A 32 -3.85 9.12 -13.52
N SER A 33 -2.69 9.46 -14.07
CA SER A 33 -2.49 10.59 -14.98
C SER A 33 -1.92 10.07 -16.30
N ASP A 34 -2.59 10.41 -17.40
CA ASP A 34 -2.11 10.14 -18.74
C ASP A 34 -2.33 11.42 -19.55
N ALA A 35 -1.27 11.88 -20.22
CA ALA A 35 -1.24 13.11 -20.99
C ALA A 35 -1.74 12.94 -22.43
N THR A 36 -1.62 11.74 -23.01
CA THR A 36 -1.97 11.43 -24.41
C THR A 36 -3.40 10.93 -24.54
N HIS A 37 -3.87 10.15 -23.56
CA HIS A 37 -5.15 9.47 -23.56
C HIS A 37 -5.89 9.70 -22.22
N PRO A 38 -6.80 10.69 -22.13
CA PRO A 38 -7.49 11.00 -20.88
C PRO A 38 -8.48 9.91 -20.43
N GLY A 39 -8.77 8.93 -21.29
CA GLY A 39 -9.71 7.84 -21.05
C GLY A 39 -9.17 6.67 -20.24
N ILE A 40 -8.01 6.77 -19.57
CA ILE A 40 -7.44 5.64 -18.81
C ILE A 40 -8.36 5.34 -17.64
N TYR A 41 -8.62 4.07 -17.36
CA TYR A 41 -9.39 3.68 -16.18
C TYR A 41 -8.94 2.34 -15.60
N ILE A 42 -9.30 2.11 -14.34
CA ILE A 42 -9.07 0.86 -13.61
C ILE A 42 -10.10 -0.17 -14.09
N VAL A 43 -9.60 -1.29 -14.63
CA VAL A 43 -10.42 -2.39 -15.15
C VAL A 43 -10.53 -3.52 -14.14
N ASP A 44 -9.43 -3.82 -13.47
CA ASP A 44 -9.35 -4.88 -12.48
C ASP A 44 -8.40 -4.47 -11.36
N ALA A 45 -8.65 -4.98 -10.16
CA ALA A 45 -7.87 -4.61 -9.01
C ALA A 45 -7.95 -5.74 -7.95
N ASN A 46 -6.80 -6.29 -7.60
CA ASN A 46 -6.65 -7.36 -6.61
C ASN A 46 -5.56 -7.01 -5.58
N THR A 47 -5.65 -7.57 -4.38
CA THR A 47 -4.69 -7.35 -3.30
C THR A 47 -4.36 -8.64 -2.56
N SER A 48 -3.18 -8.66 -1.95
CA SER A 48 -2.87 -9.64 -0.91
C SER A 48 -3.73 -9.39 0.34
N PRO A 49 -3.93 -10.41 1.20
CA PRO A 49 -4.76 -10.29 2.40
C PRO A 49 -4.29 -9.23 3.41
N GLU A 50 -3.05 -8.77 3.30
CA GLU A 50 -2.42 -7.83 4.22
C GLU A 50 -2.71 -6.35 3.92
N ILE A 51 -3.33 -6.04 2.78
CA ILE A 51 -3.77 -4.68 2.45
C ILE A 51 -5.23 -4.69 2.01
N PHE A 52 -5.94 -3.62 2.36
CA PHE A 52 -7.24 -3.31 1.82
C PHE A 52 -7.09 -2.31 0.70
N MET A 53 -7.86 -2.50 -0.36
CA MET A 53 -7.93 -1.55 -1.46
C MET A 53 -9.36 -1.10 -1.70
N GLN A 54 -9.50 0.20 -1.96
CA GLN A 54 -10.76 0.80 -2.36
C GLN A 54 -10.57 1.60 -3.64
N VAL A 55 -11.29 1.23 -4.70
CA VAL A 55 -11.40 2.06 -5.90
C VAL A 55 -12.35 3.22 -5.59
N ILE A 56 -11.83 4.45 -5.69
CA ILE A 56 -12.57 5.68 -5.36
C ILE A 56 -13.25 6.25 -6.61
N SER A 57 -12.56 6.18 -7.75
CA SER A 57 -13.06 6.63 -9.05
C SER A 57 -12.43 5.78 -10.16
N PRO A 58 -12.87 5.92 -11.43
CA PRO A 58 -12.23 5.21 -12.55
C PRO A 58 -10.72 5.45 -12.65
N ARG A 59 -10.20 6.55 -12.07
CA ARG A 59 -8.80 6.95 -12.14
C ARG A 59 -8.13 7.11 -10.78
N SER A 60 -8.75 6.62 -9.70
CA SER A 60 -8.14 6.74 -8.38
C SER A 60 -8.55 5.61 -7.45
N PHE A 61 -7.61 5.20 -6.63
CA PHE A 61 -7.82 4.18 -5.62
C PHE A 61 -6.97 4.50 -4.40
N GLU A 62 -7.23 3.76 -3.35
CA GLU A 62 -6.58 3.87 -2.06
C GLU A 62 -6.12 2.49 -1.65
N LEU A 63 -4.90 2.41 -1.11
CA LEU A 63 -4.39 1.26 -0.39
C LEU A 63 -4.30 1.60 1.10
N ARG A 64 -4.67 0.64 1.92
CA ARG A 64 -4.59 0.75 3.37
C ARG A 64 -4.03 -0.53 3.96
N ASP A 65 -3.01 -0.40 4.78
CA ASP A 65 -2.46 -1.53 5.53
C ASP A 65 -3.50 -2.16 6.47
N THR A 66 -3.49 -3.48 6.56
CA THR A 66 -4.21 -4.19 7.61
C THR A 66 -3.45 -4.14 8.94
N PRO A 67 -4.13 -4.40 10.07
CA PRO A 67 -3.46 -4.56 11.37
C PRO A 67 -2.45 -5.72 11.43
N ALA A 68 -2.45 -6.63 10.44
CA ALA A 68 -1.53 -7.76 10.40
C ALA A 68 -0.07 -7.33 10.18
N CYS A 69 0.17 -6.19 9.52
CA CYS A 69 1.47 -5.55 9.39
C CYS A 69 2.60 -6.51 8.94
N ARG A 70 2.43 -7.17 7.77
CA ARG A 70 3.41 -8.14 7.23
C ARG A 70 4.02 -7.75 5.89
N SER A 71 3.26 -7.84 4.81
CA SER A 71 3.68 -7.48 3.46
C SER A 71 2.45 -7.27 2.59
N GLY A 72 2.31 -6.13 1.94
CA GLY A 72 1.19 -5.88 1.05
C GLY A 72 1.62 -5.79 -0.41
N TYR A 73 0.80 -6.38 -1.26
CA TYR A 73 0.90 -6.27 -2.71
C TYR A 73 -0.47 -5.99 -3.30
N ALA A 74 -0.57 -4.98 -4.15
CA ALA A 74 -1.72 -4.73 -4.99
C ALA A 74 -1.36 -4.97 -6.46
N HIS A 75 -2.29 -5.55 -7.19
CA HIS A 75 -2.23 -5.74 -8.63
C HIS A 75 -3.39 -4.95 -9.23
N VAL A 76 -3.08 -3.86 -9.94
CA VAL A 76 -4.10 -2.98 -10.53
C VAL A 76 -3.92 -2.97 -12.04
N THR A 77 -4.95 -3.40 -12.76
CA THR A 77 -4.97 -3.35 -14.23
C THR A 77 -5.67 -2.07 -14.67
N VAL A 78 -5.00 -1.29 -15.50
CA VAL A 78 -5.52 -0.07 -16.10
C VAL A 78 -5.52 -0.19 -17.62
N ALA A 79 -6.49 0.39 -18.32
CA ALA A 79 -6.59 0.29 -19.77
C ALA A 79 -7.36 1.45 -20.42
N TYR A 80 -7.22 1.56 -21.74
CA TYR A 80 -8.14 2.29 -22.64
C TYR A 80 -9.09 1.34 -23.37
N ASP A 81 -8.54 0.21 -23.79
CA ASP A 81 -9.17 -0.84 -24.58
C ASP A 81 -8.41 -2.16 -24.40
N ASN A 82 -8.74 -3.18 -25.20
CA ASN A 82 -8.14 -4.52 -25.07
C ASN A 82 -6.67 -4.62 -25.54
N TYR A 83 -6.14 -3.63 -26.25
CA TYR A 83 -4.77 -3.62 -26.77
C TYR A 83 -3.85 -2.67 -25.99
N ASN A 84 -4.44 -1.67 -25.35
CA ASN A 84 -3.76 -0.63 -24.60
C ASN A 84 -4.05 -0.78 -23.11
N TRP A 85 -3.13 -1.40 -22.37
CA TRP A 85 -3.25 -1.67 -20.94
C TRP A 85 -1.90 -1.65 -20.22
N CYS A 86 -1.95 -1.47 -18.90
CA CYS A 86 -0.84 -1.67 -17.97
C CYS A 86 -1.30 -2.44 -16.74
N ILE A 87 -0.54 -3.44 -16.31
CA ILE A 87 -0.66 -4.07 -15.00
C ILE A 87 0.34 -3.39 -14.07
N LEU A 88 -0.16 -2.87 -12.96
CA LEU A 88 0.59 -2.18 -11.92
C LEU A 88 0.77 -3.11 -10.72
N ASP A 89 2.00 -3.50 -10.46
CA ASP A 89 2.39 -4.24 -9.25
C ASP A 89 2.86 -3.24 -8.21
N ILE A 90 2.04 -3.03 -7.18
CA ILE A 90 2.29 -2.04 -6.13
C ILE A 90 2.68 -2.80 -4.87
N LYS A 91 3.91 -2.61 -4.43
CA LYS A 91 4.38 -3.09 -3.14
C LYS A 91 4.18 -1.98 -2.12
N ASP A 92 3.32 -2.23 -1.17
CA ASP A 92 3.02 -1.33 -0.06
C ASP A 92 2.90 -2.16 1.20
N GLY A 93 3.83 -2.00 2.13
CA GLY A 93 3.99 -2.92 3.24
C GLY A 93 4.55 -2.24 4.47
N PRO A 94 4.58 -2.96 5.59
CA PRO A 94 4.98 -2.36 6.85
C PRO A 94 6.41 -1.83 6.78
N TYR A 95 6.61 -0.69 7.44
CA TYR A 95 7.87 0.07 7.42
C TYR A 95 8.24 0.69 6.06
N MET A 96 7.37 0.64 5.05
CA MET A 96 7.52 1.41 3.83
C MET A 96 6.80 2.74 3.96
N ASN A 97 7.57 3.83 3.99
CA ASN A 97 6.96 5.18 4.00
C ASN A 97 6.37 5.56 2.64
N HIS A 98 6.87 4.93 1.57
CA HIS A 98 6.39 5.13 0.21
C HIS A 98 6.26 3.79 -0.52
N PRO A 99 5.14 3.55 -1.20
CA PRO A 99 4.92 2.37 -2.01
C PRO A 99 5.83 2.37 -3.23
N LYS A 100 6.13 1.18 -3.74
CA LYS A 100 6.90 0.98 -4.97
C LYS A 100 6.00 0.41 -6.04
N VAL A 101 5.92 1.09 -7.18
CA VAL A 101 5.14 0.66 -8.34
C VAL A 101 6.08 0.07 -9.39
N LYS A 102 5.73 -1.09 -9.91
CA LYS A 102 6.27 -1.64 -11.16
C LYS A 102 5.12 -1.78 -12.14
N ALA A 103 5.40 -1.61 -13.43
CA ALA A 103 4.39 -1.70 -14.46
C ALA A 103 4.84 -2.64 -15.59
N THR A 104 3.90 -3.45 -16.06
CA THR A 104 4.02 -4.23 -17.30
C THR A 104 2.93 -3.75 -18.24
N CYS A 105 3.29 -3.26 -19.42
CA CYS A 105 2.36 -2.57 -20.31
C CYS A 105 2.38 -3.09 -21.74
N SER A 106 1.25 -2.91 -22.43
CA SER A 106 1.04 -3.09 -23.86
C SER A 106 0.34 -1.85 -24.39
N GLY A 107 0.88 -1.21 -25.44
CA GLY A 107 0.27 -0.05 -26.09
C GLY A 107 0.24 1.26 -25.28
N ILE A 108 0.40 1.19 -23.95
CA ILE A 108 0.57 2.33 -23.03
C ILE A 108 2.02 2.31 -22.51
N ARG A 109 2.61 3.46 -22.23
CA ARG A 109 3.90 3.53 -21.55
C ARG A 109 3.76 4.07 -20.13
N TYR A 110 4.21 3.30 -19.15
CA TYR A 110 4.40 3.79 -17.80
C TYR A 110 5.65 4.68 -17.71
N ILE A 111 5.48 5.89 -17.18
CA ILE A 111 6.54 6.89 -17.04
C ILE A 111 7.14 6.86 -15.65
N GLY A 112 6.30 6.73 -14.63
CA GLY A 112 6.74 6.74 -13.26
C GLY A 112 5.61 7.01 -12.28
N THR A 113 5.95 6.98 -11.01
CA THR A 113 5.06 7.36 -9.92
C THR A 113 5.66 8.55 -9.21
N LYS A 114 4.89 9.65 -9.17
CA LYS A 114 5.27 10.90 -8.53
C LYS A 114 4.62 10.98 -7.16
N TYR A 115 5.40 11.38 -6.16
CA TYR A 115 4.88 11.75 -4.83
C TYR A 115 4.36 13.19 -4.87
N ASP A 116 3.09 13.41 -4.49
CA ASP A 116 2.39 14.66 -4.77
C ASP A 116 2.48 15.73 -3.67
N GLY A 117 2.98 15.42 -2.48
CA GLY A 117 3.12 16.46 -1.44
C GLY A 117 3.81 16.00 -0.16
N ALA A 118 4.55 16.90 0.49
CA ALA A 118 5.25 16.61 1.73
C ALA A 118 4.27 16.32 2.88
N GLY A 119 4.26 15.07 3.37
CA GLY A 119 3.38 14.63 4.45
C GLY A 119 1.99 14.15 4.00
N SER A 120 1.68 14.20 2.70
CA SER A 120 0.51 13.53 2.13
C SER A 120 0.93 12.20 1.54
N TYR A 121 0.32 11.09 1.93
CA TYR A 121 0.53 9.77 1.31
C TYR A 121 -0.25 9.70 -0.02
N SER A 122 0.10 10.57 -0.97
CA SER A 122 -0.60 10.74 -2.25
C SER A 122 0.36 10.67 -3.42
N TYR A 123 -0.03 9.91 -4.44
CA TYR A 123 0.83 9.58 -5.57
C TYR A 123 0.06 9.68 -6.88
N THR A 124 0.76 10.19 -7.90
CA THR A 124 0.28 10.19 -9.28
C THR A 124 1.09 9.16 -10.07
N ILE A 125 0.40 8.16 -10.61
CA ILE A 125 0.95 7.18 -11.56
C ILE A 125 0.80 7.78 -12.96
N GLN A 126 1.92 8.01 -13.63
CA GLN A 126 1.99 8.72 -14.90
C GLN A 126 2.19 7.76 -16.08
N PHE A 127 1.42 8.00 -17.14
CA PHE A 127 1.44 7.26 -18.40
C PHE A 127 1.57 8.22 -19.60
N ASP A 128 2.01 7.69 -20.74
CA ASP A 128 1.85 8.28 -22.08
C ASP A 128 1.52 7.28 -23.19
#